data_AF-A0A369LH20-F1
#
_entry.id   AF-A0A369LH20-F1
#
_cell.length_a   1.000
_cell.length_b   1.000
_cell.length_c   1.000
_cell.angle_alpha   90.00
_cell.angle_beta   90.00
_cell.angle_gamma   90.00
#
_symmetry.space_group_name_H-M   'P 1'
#
loop_
_entity.id
_entity.type
_entity.pdbx_description
1 polymer ?
#
loop_
_entity_poly.entity_id
_entity_poly.type
_entity_poly.pdbx_seq_one_letter_code
_entity_poly.pdbx_strand_id
1 'polypeptide(L)'
;MATGDNIRRYRKAKGLTQAQLADAVGLTEGAIRHYESGIRAVKPELLEKIAKALKVSVGALKDYGVETSQDLMALLLQLEEGYGLVPSEDGMGLAIDPKAQHAPKLAQSIKSWAEKRAEFERGELDEDAYADWKASF
;
A
#
# COMPACT_ATOMS: atom_id res chain seq x y z
N MET A 1 5.18 0.96 -8.23
CA MET A 1 5.22 -0.53 -8.32
C MET A 1 3.87 -0.94 -8.86
N ALA A 2 3.84 -1.72 -9.93
CA ALA A 2 2.58 -2.08 -10.57
C ALA A 2 1.72 -2.98 -9.66
N THR A 3 0.40 -2.92 -9.84
CA THR A 3 -0.57 -3.75 -9.11
C THR A 3 -0.21 -5.23 -9.15
N GLY A 4 0.25 -5.74 -10.31
CA GLY A 4 0.67 -7.13 -10.48
C GLY A 4 1.88 -7.51 -9.62
N ASP A 5 2.84 -6.60 -9.47
CA ASP A 5 4.02 -6.81 -8.62
C ASP A 5 3.62 -6.89 -7.15
N ASN A 6 2.70 -6.03 -6.71
CA ASN A 6 2.17 -6.05 -5.34
C ASN A 6 1.44 -7.37 -5.06
N ILE A 7 0.59 -7.85 -5.98
CA ILE A 7 -0.09 -9.15 -5.85
C ILE A 7 0.94 -10.28 -5.69
N ARG A 8 1.95 -10.32 -6.57
CA ARG A 8 3.02 -11.32 -6.52
C ARG A 8 3.78 -11.26 -5.19
N ARG A 9 4.12 -10.05 -4.73
CA ARG A 9 4.84 -9.82 -3.48
C ARG A 9 4.07 -10.40 -2.29
N TYR A 10 2.80 -10.04 -2.14
CA TYR A 10 2.00 -10.51 -1.01
C TYR A 10 1.65 -11.99 -1.11
N ARG A 11 1.42 -12.52 -2.33
CA ARG A 11 1.26 -13.97 -2.52
C ARG A 11 2.46 -14.75 -2.02
N LYS A 12 3.67 -14.32 -2.40
CA LYS A 12 4.92 -14.96 -1.94
C LYS A 12 5.12 -14.82 -0.44
N ALA A 13 4.82 -13.66 0.14
CA ALA A 13 4.90 -13.45 1.59
C ALA A 13 3.96 -14.39 2.37
N LYS A 14 2.81 -14.76 1.80
CA LYS A 14 1.89 -15.76 2.37
C LYS A 14 2.24 -17.21 2.00
N GLY A 15 3.36 -17.46 1.33
CA GLY A 15 3.81 -18.80 0.95
C GLY A 15 2.93 -19.49 -0.10
N LEU A 16 2.09 -18.74 -0.82
CA LEU A 16 1.13 -19.31 -1.77
C LEU A 16 1.74 -19.47 -3.17
N THR A 17 1.37 -20.54 -3.87
CA THR A 17 1.62 -20.68 -5.32
C THR A 17 0.60 -19.89 -6.14
N GLN A 18 0.89 -19.65 -7.43
CA GLN A 18 -0.09 -19.02 -8.33
C GLN A 18 -1.38 -19.84 -8.44
N ALA A 19 -1.28 -21.17 -8.44
CA ALA A 19 -2.42 -22.07 -8.47
C ALA A 19 -3.27 -21.95 -7.20
N GLN A 20 -2.65 -21.93 -6.02
CA GLN A 20 -3.36 -21.77 -4.75
C GLN A 20 -4.11 -20.43 -4.65
N LEU A 21 -3.48 -19.33 -5.11
CA LEU A 21 -4.17 -18.04 -5.18
C LEU A 21 -5.33 -18.09 -6.18
N ALA A 22 -5.12 -18.73 -7.34
CA ALA A 22 -6.14 -18.87 -8.37
C ALA A 22 -7.37 -19.63 -7.84
N ASP A 23 -7.15 -20.76 -7.18
CA ASP A 23 -8.20 -21.56 -6.54
C ASP A 23 -8.99 -20.73 -5.51
N ALA A 24 -8.28 -19.94 -4.69
CA ALA A 24 -8.90 -19.09 -3.67
C ALA A 24 -9.80 -17.99 -4.24
N VAL A 25 -9.57 -17.54 -5.47
CA VAL A 25 -10.37 -16.49 -6.14
C VAL A 25 -11.23 -17.00 -7.30
N GLY A 26 -11.28 -18.32 -7.52
CA GLY A 26 -12.07 -18.95 -8.58
C GLY A 26 -11.55 -18.66 -9.99
N LEU A 27 -10.23 -18.63 -10.17
CA LEU A 27 -9.55 -18.40 -11.45
C LEU A 27 -8.62 -19.56 -11.81
N THR A 28 -8.04 -19.50 -13.00
CA THR A 28 -6.95 -20.41 -13.42
C THR A 28 -5.58 -19.85 -13.02
N GLU A 29 -4.60 -20.73 -12.82
CA GLU A 29 -3.21 -20.32 -12.55
C GLU A 29 -2.69 -19.35 -13.62
N GLY A 30 -2.97 -19.64 -14.90
CA GLY A 30 -2.59 -18.79 -16.03
C GLY A 30 -3.18 -17.38 -15.94
N ALA A 31 -4.40 -17.23 -15.43
CA ALA A 31 -4.99 -15.92 -15.20
C ALA A 31 -4.21 -15.14 -14.14
N ILE A 32 -3.90 -15.75 -12.98
CA ILE A 32 -3.07 -15.13 -11.94
C ILE A 32 -1.70 -14.73 -12.50
N ARG A 33 -1.07 -15.60 -13.31
CA ARG A 33 0.21 -15.29 -13.96
C ARG A 33 0.13 -14.06 -14.86
N HIS A 34 -0.94 -13.90 -15.65
CA HIS A 34 -1.13 -12.72 -16.50
C HIS A 34 -1.35 -11.45 -15.68
N TYR A 35 -2.05 -11.53 -14.55
CA TYR A 35 -2.22 -10.38 -13.66
C TYR A 35 -0.91 -9.99 -12.98
N GLU A 36 -0.17 -10.96 -12.43
CA GLU A 36 1.10 -10.72 -11.76
C GLU A 36 2.21 -10.24 -12.69
N SER A 37 2.09 -10.46 -14.00
CA SER A 37 3.05 -9.98 -15.00
C SER A 37 2.64 -8.65 -15.63
N GLY A 38 1.48 -8.11 -15.28
CA GLY A 38 0.96 -6.88 -15.88
C GLY A 38 0.41 -7.06 -17.30
N ILE A 39 0.47 -8.27 -17.89
CA ILE A 39 -0.12 -8.58 -19.21
C ILE A 39 -1.61 -8.26 -19.22
N ARG A 40 -2.29 -8.47 -18.09
CA ARG A 40 -3.70 -8.15 -17.93
C ARG A 40 -3.90 -7.21 -16.73
N ALA A 41 -4.65 -6.13 -16.93
CA ALA A 41 -5.09 -5.27 -15.84
C ALA A 41 -6.13 -5.98 -14.96
N VAL A 42 -5.99 -5.83 -13.64
CA VAL A 42 -6.92 -6.37 -12.64
C VAL A 42 -8.10 -5.41 -12.49
N LYS A 43 -9.32 -5.90 -12.68
CA LYS A 43 -10.54 -5.10 -12.45
C LYS A 43 -10.76 -4.88 -10.95
N PRO A 44 -11.39 -3.78 -10.51
CA PRO A 44 -11.61 -3.48 -9.09
C PRO A 44 -12.23 -4.64 -8.29
N GLU A 45 -13.30 -5.24 -8.79
CA GLU A 45 -13.98 -6.37 -8.13
C GLU A 45 -13.07 -7.59 -7.92
N LEU A 46 -12.17 -7.86 -8.88
CA LEU A 46 -11.21 -8.94 -8.75
C LEU A 46 -10.08 -8.56 -7.79
N LEU A 47 -9.64 -7.30 -7.80
CA LEU A 47 -8.63 -6.80 -6.88
C LEU A 47 -9.09 -6.95 -5.42
N GLU A 48 -10.36 -6.69 -5.14
CA GLU A 48 -10.98 -6.93 -3.83
C GLU A 48 -10.94 -8.41 -3.42
N LYS A 49 -11.28 -9.33 -4.34
CA LYS A 49 -11.20 -10.78 -4.09
C LYS A 49 -9.77 -11.22 -3.80
N ILE A 50 -8.80 -10.71 -4.57
CA ILE A 50 -7.38 -11.03 -4.37
C ILE A 50 -6.89 -10.46 -3.04
N ALA A 51 -7.22 -9.21 -2.70
CA ALA A 51 -6.86 -8.59 -1.42
C ALA A 51 -7.40 -9.42 -0.25
N LYS A 52 -8.67 -9.83 -0.32
CA LYS A 52 -9.31 -10.70 0.69
C LYS A 52 -8.60 -12.05 0.81
N ALA A 53 -8.28 -12.71 -0.31
CA ALA A 53 -7.58 -13.99 -0.30
C ALA A 53 -6.17 -13.89 0.31
N LEU A 54 -5.47 -12.78 0.05
CA LEU A 54 -4.14 -12.49 0.59
C LEU A 54 -4.17 -11.91 2.02
N LYS A 55 -5.36 -11.59 2.55
CA LYS A 55 -5.57 -10.93 3.84
C LYS A 55 -4.81 -9.61 3.96
N VAL A 56 -4.88 -8.81 2.90
CA VAL A 56 -4.32 -7.46 2.82
C VAL A 56 -5.42 -6.47 2.45
N SER A 57 -5.17 -5.19 2.65
CA SER A 57 -6.05 -4.14 2.14
C SER A 57 -6.03 -4.10 0.61
N VAL A 58 -7.03 -3.48 0.00
CA VAL A 58 -6.98 -3.17 -1.43
C VAL A 58 -5.89 -2.12 -1.72
N GLY A 59 -5.66 -1.18 -0.79
CA GLY A 59 -4.65 -0.12 -0.90
C GLY A 59 -3.25 -0.69 -1.08
N ALA A 60 -2.91 -1.72 -0.32
CA ALA A 60 -1.64 -2.44 -0.39
C ALA A 60 -1.37 -3.06 -1.77
N LEU A 61 -2.42 -3.37 -2.53
CA LEU A 61 -2.29 -3.91 -3.89
C LEU A 61 -2.26 -2.83 -4.97
N LYS A 62 -2.84 -1.66 -4.74
CA LYS A 62 -2.97 -0.61 -5.76
C LYS A 62 -1.62 -0.05 -6.17
N ASP A 63 -1.52 0.23 -7.46
CA ASP A 63 -0.50 1.14 -7.97
C ASP A 63 -1.03 2.58 -7.90
N TYR A 64 -0.20 3.48 -7.36
CA TYR A 64 -0.49 4.90 -7.25
C TYR A 64 0.24 5.73 -8.31
N GLY A 65 0.94 5.08 -9.26
CA GLY A 65 1.49 5.74 -10.45
C GLY A 65 2.71 6.63 -10.17
N VAL A 66 3.45 6.35 -9.09
CA VAL A 66 4.68 7.09 -8.76
C VAL A 66 5.87 6.33 -9.35
N GLU A 67 6.39 6.83 -10.49
CA GLU A 67 7.55 6.25 -11.19
C GLU A 67 8.79 7.15 -11.09
N THR A 68 8.59 8.46 -11.00
CA THR A 68 9.63 9.48 -10.96
C THR A 68 9.50 10.39 -9.75
N SER A 69 10.54 11.17 -9.47
CA SER A 69 10.48 12.24 -8.46
C SER A 69 9.46 13.34 -8.83
N GLN A 70 9.20 13.54 -10.12
CA GLN A 70 8.18 14.50 -10.58
C GLN A 70 6.77 14.00 -10.27
N ASP A 71 6.51 12.69 -10.45
CA ASP A 71 5.22 12.08 -10.09
C ASP A 71 4.99 12.15 -8.58
N LEU A 72 6.05 11.88 -7.79
CA LEU A 72 5.98 12.01 -6.34
C LEU A 72 5.66 13.44 -5.94
N MET A 73 6.31 14.43 -6.55
CA MET A 73 6.02 15.84 -6.26
C MET A 73 4.60 16.24 -6.65
N ALA A 74 4.12 15.80 -7.82
CA ALA A 74 2.74 16.04 -8.24
C ALA A 74 1.74 15.45 -7.24
N LEU A 75 2.00 14.24 -6.73
CA LEU A 75 1.18 13.62 -5.70
C LEU A 75 1.22 14.41 -4.38
N LEU A 76 2.38 14.89 -3.95
CA LEU A 76 2.49 15.70 -2.73
C LEU A 76 1.67 16.99 -2.83
N LEU A 77 1.69 17.67 -3.98
CA LEU A 77 0.88 18.88 -4.21
C LEU A 77 -0.63 18.59 -4.17
N GLN A 78 -1.07 17.45 -4.71
CA GLN A 78 -2.47 17.03 -4.58
C GLN A 78 -2.86 16.73 -3.12
N LEU A 79 -1.93 16.16 -2.34
CA LEU A 79 -2.14 15.87 -0.93
C LEU A 79 -2.12 17.15 -0.06
N GLU A 80 -1.40 18.19 -0.47
CA GLU A 80 -1.49 19.53 0.13
C GLU A 80 -2.93 20.04 0.06
N GLU A 81 -3.51 20.08 -1.14
CA GLU A 81 -4.87 20.59 -1.37
C GLU A 81 -5.95 19.73 -0.69
N GLY A 82 -5.82 18.40 -0.78
CA GLY A 82 -6.85 17.48 -0.28
C GLY A 82 -6.74 17.16 1.21
N TYR A 83 -5.54 17.13 1.76
CA TYR A 83 -5.27 16.57 3.08
C TYR A 83 -4.41 17.45 3.99
N GLY A 84 -3.95 18.61 3.51
CA GLY A 84 -3.11 19.53 4.27
C GLY A 84 -1.68 19.02 4.48
N LEU A 85 -1.18 18.15 3.62
CA LEU A 85 0.21 17.68 3.68
C LEU A 85 1.13 18.78 3.13
N VAL A 86 1.86 19.45 4.01
CA VAL A 86 2.70 20.61 3.69
C VAL A 86 4.17 20.34 4.03
N PRO A 87 5.15 21.10 3.52
CA PRO A 87 6.51 21.06 4.02
C PRO A 87 6.58 21.42 5.52
N SER A 88 7.52 20.82 6.26
CA SER A 88 7.84 21.24 7.63
C SER A 88 8.47 22.63 7.67
N GLU A 89 8.45 23.28 8.83
CA GLU A 89 9.01 24.64 9.01
C GLU A 89 10.50 24.73 8.65
N ASP A 90 11.25 23.64 8.84
CA ASP A 90 12.68 23.54 8.50
C ASP A 90 12.94 23.15 7.03
N GLY A 91 11.89 22.86 6.26
CA GLY A 91 11.97 22.45 4.86
C GLY A 91 12.60 21.08 4.61
N MET A 92 12.89 20.29 5.66
CA MET A 92 13.56 18.99 5.55
C MET A 92 12.59 17.80 5.62
N GLY A 93 11.30 18.05 5.79
CA GLY A 93 10.29 17.02 5.93
C GLY A 93 8.88 17.48 5.56
N LEU A 94 7.91 16.70 6.01
CA LEU A 94 6.48 16.95 5.80
C LEU A 94 5.80 17.15 7.15
N ALA A 95 4.81 18.03 7.17
CA ALA A 95 3.91 18.32 8.29
C ALA A 95 2.45 18.28 7.81
N ILE A 96 1.52 18.35 8.75
CA ILE A 96 0.08 18.40 8.47
C ILE A 96 -0.42 19.76 8.93
N ASP A 97 -1.08 20.51 8.06
CA ASP A 97 -1.82 21.70 8.45
C ASP A 97 -3.05 21.27 9.27
N PRO A 98 -3.10 21.57 10.59
CA PRO A 98 -4.23 21.17 11.44
C PRO A 98 -5.56 21.82 11.02
N LYS A 99 -5.52 22.85 10.18
CA LYS A 99 -6.72 23.54 9.67
C LYS A 99 -7.35 22.85 8.46
N ALA A 100 -6.66 21.91 7.82
CA ALA A 100 -7.19 21.22 6.65
C ALA A 100 -8.33 20.25 7.02
N GLN A 101 -9.32 20.13 6.12
CA GLN A 101 -10.57 19.38 6.36
C GLN A 101 -10.34 17.92 6.79
N HIS A 102 -9.32 17.26 6.22
CA HIS A 102 -9.01 15.85 6.48
C HIS A 102 -7.79 15.63 7.39
N ALA A 103 -7.22 16.71 7.94
CA ALA A 103 -6.02 16.66 8.78
C ALA A 103 -6.14 15.77 10.02
N PRO A 104 -7.24 15.76 10.81
CA PRO A 104 -7.28 15.00 12.05
C PRO A 104 -7.11 13.49 11.84
N LYS A 105 -7.74 12.94 10.80
CA LYS A 105 -7.66 11.52 10.48
C LYS A 105 -6.29 11.14 9.94
N LEU A 106 -5.74 11.95 9.04
CA LEU A 106 -4.38 11.74 8.51
C LEU A 106 -3.33 11.83 9.62
N ALA A 107 -3.45 12.80 10.53
CA ALA A 107 -2.55 12.96 11.67
C ALA A 107 -2.57 11.75 12.60
N GLN A 108 -3.75 11.19 12.87
CA GLN A 108 -3.87 9.96 13.63
C GLN A 108 -3.18 8.78 12.92
N SER A 109 -3.36 8.64 11.61
CA SER A 109 -2.70 7.59 10.82
C SER A 109 -1.18 7.74 10.81
N ILE A 110 -0.65 8.96 10.64
CA ILE A 110 0.79 9.25 10.68
C ILE A 110 1.37 8.98 12.08
N LYS A 111 0.65 9.33 13.14
CA LYS A 111 1.06 9.01 14.51
C LYS A 111 1.14 7.50 14.73
N SER A 112 0.11 6.75 14.31
CA SER A 112 0.10 5.29 14.38
C SER A 112 1.27 4.68 13.61
N TRP A 113 1.61 5.24 12.45
CA TRP A 113 2.79 4.83 11.68
C TRP A 113 4.10 5.10 12.41
N ALA A 114 4.28 6.29 12.98
CA ALA A 114 5.48 6.65 13.73
C ALA A 114 5.70 5.72 14.94
N GLU A 115 4.64 5.42 15.69
CA GLU A 115 4.68 4.48 16.82
C GLU A 115 5.12 3.08 16.38
N LYS A 116 4.49 2.54 15.31
CA LYS A 116 4.79 1.21 14.78
C LYS A 116 6.20 1.10 14.22
N ARG A 117 6.69 2.16 13.56
CA ARG A 117 8.06 2.22 13.09
C ARG A 117 9.06 2.24 14.25
N ALA A 118 8.77 2.97 15.31
CA ALA A 118 9.63 3.02 16.49
C ALA A 118 9.67 1.68 17.24
N GLU A 119 8.55 0.95 17.34
CA GLU A 119 8.53 -0.45 17.86
C GLU A 119 9.45 -1.37 17.04
N PHE A 120 9.38 -1.28 15.70
CA PHE A 120 10.25 -2.03 14.81
C PHE A 120 11.74 -1.67 14.99
N GLU A 121 12.07 -0.39 15.06
CA GLU A 121 13.45 0.07 15.26
C GLU A 121 14.02 -0.31 16.64
N ARG A 122 13.17 -0.49 17.66
CA ARG A 122 13.55 -1.03 18.98
C ARG A 122 13.65 -2.56 19.03
N GLY A 123 13.25 -3.26 17.97
CA GLY A 123 13.21 -4.72 17.91
C GLY A 123 12.04 -5.36 18.69
N GLU A 124 11.02 -4.57 19.05
CA GLU A 124 9.80 -5.04 19.71
C GLU A 124 8.82 -5.66 18.69
N LEU A 125 9.01 -5.36 17.41
CA LEU A 125 8.25 -5.87 16.28
C LEU A 125 9.25 -6.46 15.27
N ASP A 126 9.01 -7.70 14.83
CA ASP A 126 9.82 -8.31 13.78
C ASP A 126 9.43 -7.81 12.37
N GLU A 127 10.21 -8.21 11.37
CA GLU A 127 10.01 -7.77 9.98
C GLU A 127 8.67 -8.23 9.40
N ASP A 128 8.24 -9.45 9.74
CA ASP A 128 6.99 -10.05 9.26
C ASP A 128 5.78 -9.34 9.85
N ALA A 129 5.79 -9.06 11.15
CA ALA A 129 4.72 -8.33 11.82
C ALA A 129 4.64 -6.87 11.36
N TYR A 130 5.77 -6.22 11.08
CA TYR A 130 5.77 -4.88 10.49
C TYR A 130 5.28 -4.89 9.04
N ALA A 131 5.61 -5.93 8.26
CA ALA A 131 5.10 -6.12 6.91
C ALA A 131 3.57 -6.35 6.89
N ASP A 132 3.05 -7.18 7.79
CA ASP A 132 1.61 -7.43 7.93
C ASP A 132 0.86 -6.16 8.38
N TRP A 133 1.44 -5.36 9.28
CA TRP A 133 0.87 -4.06 9.64
C TRP A 133 0.79 -3.12 8.44
N LYS A 134 1.86 -2.98 7.65
CA LYS A 134 1.85 -2.18 6.40
C LYS A 134 0.79 -2.68 5.42
N ALA A 135 0.58 -3.98 5.33
CA ALA A 135 -0.39 -4.59 4.43
C ALA A 135 -1.86 -4.31 4.81
N SER A 136 -2.12 -3.75 5.99
CA SER A 136 -3.48 -3.41 6.46
C SER A 136 -4.00 -2.03 6.01
N PHE A 137 -3.13 -1.17 5.45
CA PHE A 137 -3.45 0.15 4.90
C PHE A 137 -3.73 0.07 3.40
#